data_AF-A0A645JHI7-F1
#
_entry.id   AF-A0A645JHI7-F1
#
_cell.length_a   1.000
_cell.length_b   1.000
_cell.length_c   1.000
_cell.angle_alpha   90.00
_cell.angle_beta   90.00
_cell.angle_gamma   90.00
#
_symmetry.space_group_name_H-M   'P 1'
#
loop_
_entity.id
_entity.type
_entity.pdbx_description
1 polymer ?
#
loop_
_entity_poly.entity_id
_entity_poly.type
_entity_poly.pdbx_seq_one_letter_code
_entity_poly.pdbx_strand_id
1 'polypeptide(L)'
;MGKFFPKLSQTRVFIQTDEAGNGFNCPMLPVSALEEMNACSELMSKVDSVDALESVRKRMIALAQTVLPREFAENLNRFDIPMLSELIAYLMYGDGDDLPKEPESPKKN
;
A
#
# COMPACT_ATOMS: atom_id res chain seq x y z
N MET A 1 -0.41 24.65 23.51
CA MET A 1 0.06 23.44 22.80
C MET A 1 -0.07 23.70 21.31
N GLY A 2 1.00 23.51 20.53
CA GLY A 2 0.88 23.51 19.08
C GLY A 2 -0.01 22.34 18.64
N LYS A 3 -0.81 22.52 17.59
CA LYS A 3 -1.58 21.42 17.00
C LYS A 3 -0.59 20.39 16.46
N PHE A 4 -0.60 19.19 17.03
CA PHE A 4 0.15 18.04 16.52
C PHE A 4 -0.71 17.34 15.47
N PHE A 5 -0.16 17.13 14.28
CA PHE A 5 -0.83 16.42 13.19
C PHE A 5 -0.04 15.13 12.89
N PRO A 6 -0.30 14.03 13.62
CA PRO A 6 0.48 12.78 13.50
C PRO A 6 0.57 12.27 12.05
N LYS A 7 -0.49 12.49 11.28
CA LYS A 7 -0.59 12.14 9.85
C LYS A 7 0.47 12.81 8.98
N LEU A 8 0.91 14.03 9.31
CA LEU A 8 1.98 14.71 8.55
C LEU A 8 3.35 14.06 8.75
N SER A 9 3.52 13.30 9.84
CA SER A 9 4.75 12.56 10.14
C SER A 9 4.62 11.05 9.88
N GLN A 10 3.45 10.58 9.46
CA GLN A 10 3.23 9.16 9.19
C GLN A 10 3.98 8.77 7.92
N THR A 11 4.87 7.79 8.05
CA THR A 11 5.66 7.24 6.93
C THR A 11 5.40 5.75 6.73
N ARG A 12 4.54 5.17 7.57
CA ARG A 12 4.22 3.74 7.58
C ARG A 12 2.76 3.54 7.94
N VAL A 13 2.16 2.49 7.39
CA VAL A 13 0.83 1.97 7.74
C VAL A 13 0.98 0.56 8.32
N PHE A 14 0.14 0.17 9.27
CA PHE A 14 0.15 -1.19 9.80
C PHE A 14 -0.78 -2.09 9.00
N ILE A 15 -0.23 -3.09 8.31
CA ILE A 15 -1.02 -4.08 7.57
C ILE A 15 -1.20 -5.31 8.45
N GLN A 16 -2.44 -5.58 8.85
CA GLN A 16 -2.82 -6.80 9.55
C GLN A 16 -2.90 -7.98 8.58
N THR A 17 -2.29 -9.10 8.94
CA THR A 17 -2.18 -10.30 8.11
C THR A 17 -3.07 -11.45 8.57
N ASP A 18 -3.59 -11.41 9.79
CA ASP A 18 -4.50 -12.42 10.34
C ASP A 18 -5.46 -11.86 11.38
N GLU A 19 -6.48 -12.64 11.76
CA GLU A 19 -7.48 -12.26 12.77
C GLU A 19 -6.90 -12.12 14.19
N ALA A 20 -5.73 -12.72 14.45
CA ALA A 20 -5.05 -12.61 15.74
C ALA A 20 -4.39 -11.23 15.94
N GLY A 21 -4.37 -10.39 14.90
CA GLY A 21 -3.82 -9.03 14.96
C GLY A 21 -2.33 -8.95 14.61
N ASN A 22 -1.74 -10.05 14.13
CA ASN A 22 -0.38 -10.04 13.60
C ASN A 22 -0.35 -9.24 12.29
N GLY A 23 0.81 -8.68 11.98
CA GLY A 23 0.98 -7.84 10.82
C GLY A 23 2.33 -7.15 10.82
N PHE A 24 2.49 -6.15 9.96
CA PHE A 24 3.74 -5.43 9.81
C PHE A 24 3.52 -3.95 9.49
N ASN A 25 4.51 -3.13 9.85
CA ASN A 25 4.53 -1.72 9.45
C ASN A 25 5.10 -1.61 8.04
N CYS A 26 4.24 -1.41 7.06
CA CYS A 26 4.61 -1.17 5.67
C CYS A 26 4.97 0.30 5.46
N PRO A 27 6.10 0.63 4.79
CA PRO A 27 6.33 1.98 4.30
C PRO A 27 5.17 2.48 3.43
N MET A 28 4.80 3.75 3.61
CA MET A 28 3.86 4.41 2.71
C MET A 28 4.52 4.70 1.37
N LEU A 29 3.71 4.76 0.31
CA LEU A 29 4.17 5.22 -0.99
C LEU A 29 4.60 6.70 -0.90
N PRO A 30 5.73 7.07 -1.51
CA PRO A 30 6.16 8.47 -1.56
C PRO A 30 5.23 9.29 -2.46
N VAL A 31 5.19 10.62 -2.28
CA VAL A 31 4.38 11.53 -3.11
C VAL A 31 4.67 11.38 -4.61
N SER A 32 5.90 11.02 -4.99
CA SER A 32 6.27 10.75 -6.39
C SER A 32 5.50 9.57 -7.01
N ALA A 33 4.91 8.68 -6.21
CA ALA A 33 4.06 7.59 -6.70
C ALA A 33 2.73 8.09 -7.30
N LEU A 34 2.31 9.33 -6.99
CA LEU A 34 1.07 9.91 -7.54
C LEU A 34 1.07 9.96 -9.07
N GLU A 35 2.22 10.21 -9.68
CA GLU A 35 2.35 10.24 -11.13
C GLU A 35 2.01 8.88 -11.74
N GLU A 36 2.54 7.80 -11.15
CA GLU A 36 2.26 6.43 -11.60
C GLU A 36 0.82 5.99 -11.28
N MET A 37 0.27 6.42 -10.15
CA MET A 37 -1.15 6.21 -9.82
C MET A 37 -2.08 6.87 -10.86
N ASN A 38 -1.80 8.13 -11.21
CA ASN A 38 -2.57 8.86 -12.22
C ASN A 38 -2.41 8.19 -13.59
N ALA A 39 -1.20 7.77 -13.96
CA ALA A 39 -0.97 7.02 -15.20
C ALA A 39 -1.78 5.71 -15.24
N CYS A 40 -1.83 4.96 -14.14
CA CYS A 40 -2.66 3.75 -14.05
C CYS A 40 -4.15 4.07 -14.21
N SER A 41 -4.65 5.15 -13.59
CA SER A 41 -6.04 5.59 -13.71
C SER A 41 -6.40 6.00 -15.15
N GLU A 42 -5.53 6.79 -15.80
CA GLU A 42 -5.71 7.18 -17.19
C GLU A 42 -5.71 5.99 -18.14
N LEU A 43 -4.78 5.05 -17.95
CA LEU A 43 -4.74 3.82 -18.73
C LEU A 43 -6.03 3.03 -18.53
N MET A 44 -6.49 2.86 -17.28
CA MET A 44 -7.72 2.15 -16.94
C MET A 44 -8.93 2.71 -17.69
N SER A 45 -9.04 4.04 -17.81
CA SER A 45 -10.15 4.70 -18.52
C SER A 45 -10.17 4.45 -20.03
N LYS A 46 -9.05 3.99 -20.60
CA LYS A 46 -8.85 3.76 -22.04
C LYS A 46 -8.75 2.28 -22.39
N VAL A 47 -8.92 1.38 -21.43
CA VAL A 47 -8.75 -0.06 -21.67
C VAL A 47 -9.87 -0.59 -22.56
N ASP A 48 -9.48 -1.28 -23.63
CA ASP A 48 -10.35 -1.89 -24.62
C ASP A 48 -10.17 -3.42 -24.73
N SER A 49 -9.24 -3.99 -23.96
CA SER A 49 -8.82 -5.38 -24.08
C SER A 49 -8.33 -5.95 -22.75
N VAL A 50 -8.41 -7.28 -22.63
CA VAL A 50 -7.93 -8.01 -21.44
C VAL A 50 -6.42 -7.84 -21.28
N ASP A 51 -5.67 -7.83 -22.37
CA ASP A 51 -4.22 -7.62 -22.31
C ASP A 51 -3.84 -6.24 -21.78
N ALA A 52 -4.61 -5.21 -22.13
CA ALA A 52 -4.44 -3.87 -21.57
C ALA A 52 -4.81 -3.84 -20.08
N LEU A 53 -5.88 -4.51 -19.64
CA LEU A 53 -6.19 -4.67 -18.20
C LEU A 53 -5.04 -5.33 -17.44
N GLU A 54 -4.50 -6.44 -17.96
CA GLU A 54 -3.38 -7.15 -17.36
C GLU A 54 -2.11 -6.32 -17.31
N SER A 55 -1.87 -5.47 -18.31
CA SER A 55 -0.76 -4.52 -18.31
C SER A 55 -0.89 -3.50 -17.18
N VAL A 56 -2.09 -2.93 -16.98
CA VAL A 56 -2.34 -2.00 -15.87
C VAL A 56 -2.23 -2.74 -14.53
N ARG A 57 -2.77 -3.95 -14.40
CA ARG A 57 -2.64 -4.77 -13.19
C ARG A 57 -1.17 -5.00 -12.82
N LYS A 58 -0.31 -5.32 -13.80
CA LYS A 58 1.14 -5.49 -13.59
C LYS A 58 1.81 -4.20 -13.11
N ARG A 59 1.43 -3.04 -13.66
CA ARG A 59 1.93 -1.73 -13.18
C ARG A 59 1.54 -1.46 -11.74
N MET A 60 0.29 -1.73 -11.38
CA MET A 60 -0.21 -1.57 -10.02
C MET A 60 0.53 -2.48 -9.02
N ILE A 61 0.75 -3.75 -9.39
CA ILE A 61 1.57 -4.68 -8.60
C ILE A 61 2.99 -4.13 -8.44
N ALA A 62 3.64 -3.71 -9.53
CA ALA A 62 4.99 -3.17 -9.49
C ALA A 62 5.11 -1.94 -8.58
N LEU A 63 4.10 -1.05 -8.59
CA LEU A 63 4.05 0.11 -7.72
C LEU A 63 3.97 -0.30 -6.24
N ALA A 64 3.05 -1.21 -5.89
CA ALA A 64 2.91 -1.71 -4.52
C ALA A 64 4.21 -2.40 -4.03
N GLN A 65 4.89 -3.14 -4.91
CA GLN A 65 6.16 -3.83 -4.61
C GLN A 65 7.33 -2.89 -4.27
N THR A 66 7.23 -1.59 -4.56
CA THR A 66 8.28 -0.62 -4.18
C THR A 66 8.40 -0.43 -2.67
N VAL A 67 7.33 -0.70 -1.93
CA VAL A 67 7.26 -0.51 -0.47
C VAL A 67 6.92 -1.78 0.30
N LEU A 68 6.23 -2.74 -0.33
CA LEU A 68 5.85 -4.00 0.31
C LEU A 68 7.07 -4.92 0.54
N PRO A 69 7.18 -5.56 1.72
CA PRO A 69 8.17 -6.61 1.93
C PRO A 69 8.00 -7.76 0.94
N ARG A 70 9.12 -8.33 0.50
CA ARG A 70 9.15 -9.35 -0.55
C ARG A 70 8.27 -10.58 -0.25
N GLU A 71 8.20 -10.99 1.02
CA GLU A 71 7.40 -12.13 1.46
C GLU A 71 5.88 -11.94 1.25
N PHE A 72 5.39 -10.70 1.27
CA PHE A 72 3.98 -10.38 1.00
C PHE A 72 3.73 -10.01 -0.47
N ALA A 73 4.76 -9.51 -1.16
CA ALA A 73 4.70 -9.08 -2.56
C ALA A 73 4.34 -10.19 -3.55
N GLU A 74 4.68 -11.46 -3.26
CA GLU A 74 4.42 -12.59 -4.17
C GLU A 74 2.92 -12.87 -4.34
N ASN A 75 2.13 -12.60 -3.30
CA ASN A 75 0.70 -12.85 -3.26
C ASN A 75 -0.13 -11.80 -4.03
N LEU A 76 0.47 -10.65 -4.37
CA LEU A 76 -0.22 -9.57 -5.10
C LEU A 76 -0.74 -10.02 -6.48
N ASN A 77 -0.15 -11.06 -7.07
CA ASN A 77 -0.62 -11.63 -8.32
C ASN A 77 -2.03 -12.24 -8.24
N ARG A 78 -2.53 -12.50 -7.03
CA ARG A 78 -3.88 -13.01 -6.77
C ARG A 78 -4.92 -11.90 -6.65
N PHE A 79 -4.47 -10.64 -6.54
CA PHE A 79 -5.36 -9.52 -6.32
C PHE A 79 -5.88 -9.03 -7.67
N ASP A 80 -7.17 -8.75 -7.71
CA ASP A 80 -7.79 -8.09 -8.84
C ASP A 80 -7.52 -6.57 -8.79
N ILE A 81 -7.94 -5.87 -9.86
CA ILE A 81 -7.73 -4.43 -9.98
C ILE A 81 -8.40 -3.64 -8.84
N PRO A 82 -9.65 -3.93 -8.43
CA PRO A 82 -10.26 -3.28 -7.26
C PRO A 82 -9.42 -3.41 -5.99
N MET A 83 -9.01 -4.63 -5.61
CA MET A 83 -8.19 -4.85 -4.42
C MET A 83 -6.83 -4.16 -4.51
N LEU A 84 -6.19 -4.17 -5.68
CA LEU A 84 -4.94 -3.45 -5.90
C LEU A 84 -5.13 -1.93 -5.79
N SER A 85 -6.27 -1.40 -6.25
CA SER A 85 -6.58 0.03 -6.14
C SER A 85 -6.72 0.45 -4.67
N GLU A 86 -7.46 -0.34 -3.90
CA GLU A 86 -7.62 -0.12 -2.45
C GLU A 86 -6.29 -0.21 -1.72
N LEU A 87 -5.49 -1.24 -2.00
CA LEU A 87 -4.16 -1.40 -1.41
C LEU A 87 -3.25 -0.22 -1.72
N ILE A 88 -3.19 0.24 -2.97
CA ILE A 88 -2.33 1.37 -3.36
C ILE A 88 -2.81 2.65 -2.68
N ALA A 89 -4.13 2.90 -2.63
CA ALA A 89 -4.69 4.04 -1.91
C ALA A 89 -4.35 3.99 -0.42
N TYR A 90 -4.45 2.80 0.19
CA TYR A 90 -4.09 2.55 1.57
C TYR A 90 -2.59 2.80 1.83
N LEU A 91 -1.70 2.33 0.95
CA LEU A 91 -0.27 2.60 1.04
C LEU A 91 0.07 4.09 0.85
N MET A 92 -0.75 4.84 0.10
CA MET A 92 -0.53 6.26 -0.17
C MET A 92 -1.03 7.16 0.96
N TYR A 93 -2.18 6.84 1.56
CA TYR A 93 -2.88 7.74 2.47
C TYR A 93 -3.07 7.16 3.89
N GLY A 94 -3.03 5.84 4.05
CA GLY A 94 -3.50 5.13 5.24
C GLY A 94 -5.00 5.35 5.51
N ASP A 95 -5.51 4.80 6.61
CA ASP A 95 -6.83 5.12 7.17
C ASP A 95 -6.71 5.71 8.59
N GLY A 96 -7.83 6.16 9.17
CA GLY A 96 -7.90 6.85 10.46
C GLY A 96 -7.24 6.10 11.62
N ASP A 97 -7.30 4.76 11.61
CA ASP A 97 -6.89 3.89 12.72
C ASP A 97 -5.54 3.18 12.51
N ASP A 98 -4.86 3.37 11.37
CA ASP A 98 -3.64 2.63 11.01
C ASP A 98 -2.35 3.30 11.47
N LEU A 99 -2.33 3.75 12.72
CA LEU A 99 -1.07 4.21 13.29
C LEU A 99 -0.08 3.04 13.32
N PRO A 100 1.18 3.27 12.91
CA PRO A 100 2.18 2.21 12.96
C PRO A 100 2.29 1.68 14.39
N LYS A 101 2.28 0.36 14.55
CA LYS A 101 2.47 -0.26 15.87
C LYS A 101 3.92 -0.08 16.29
N GLU A 102 4.16 0.28 17.55
CA GLU A 102 5.53 0.32 18.07
C GLU A 102 6.17 -1.06 17.91
N PRO A 103 7.44 -1.15 17.47
CA PRO A 103 8.15 -2.42 17.49
C PRO A 103 8.17 -2.94 18.92
N GLU A 104 7.76 -4.19 19.14
CA GLU A 104 7.83 -4.79 20.48
C GLU A 104 9.25 -4.63 21.01
N SER A 105 9.38 -3.92 22.13
CA SER A 105 10.68 -3.76 22.78
C SER A 105 11.24 -5.15 23.07
N PRO A 106 12.51 -5.44 22.73
CA PRO A 106 13.07 -6.76 22.97
C PRO A 106 12.93 -7.09 24.46
N LYS A 107 12.20 -8.17 24.77
CA LYS A 107 12.10 -8.69 26.13
C LYS A 107 13.51 -8.96 26.62
N LYS A 108 13.99 -8.18 27.59
CA LYS A 108 15.22 -8.49 28.32
C LYS A 108 14.98 -9.81 29.05
N ASN A 109 15.59 -10.88 28.55
CA ASN A 109 15.79 -12.11 29.31
C ASN A 109 16.89 -11.89 30.36
#